data_AF-A0A0D5NPU1-F1
#
_entry.id   AF-A0A0D5NPU1-F1
#
_cell.length_a   1.000
_cell.length_b   1.000
_cell.length_c   1.000
_cell.angle_alpha   90.00
_cell.angle_beta   90.00
_cell.angle_gamma   90.00
#
_symmetry.space_group_name_H-M   'P 1'
#
loop_
_entity.id
_entity.type
_entity.pdbx_description
1 polymer ?
#
loop_
_entity_poly.entity_id
_entity_poly.type
_entity_poly.pdbx_seq_one_letter_code
_entity_poly.pdbx_strand_id
1 'polypeptide(L)'
;MHLSLADCMIYTMWAIFGLMIIDFLIAFFRLFWEGSFNPTFVLGYLKDVLYYVLPLNVIISMSPIDPTRWILVIFYFVGGVAVVLKYLMDIKRKFH
;
A
#
# COMPACT_ATOMS: atom_id res chain seq x y z
N MET A 1 -14.03 -0.33 22.54
CA MET A 1 -13.79 -0.53 21.09
C MET A 1 -12.96 -1.80 20.96
N HIS A 2 -13.50 -2.88 20.42
CA HIS A 2 -12.79 -4.16 20.29
C HIS A 2 -12.23 -4.24 18.87
N LEU A 3 -10.91 -4.15 18.72
CA LEU A 3 -10.23 -4.36 17.44
C LEU A 3 -10.30 -5.85 17.10
N SER A 4 -11.03 -6.22 16.06
CA SER A 4 -10.96 -7.57 15.50
C SER A 4 -9.75 -7.70 14.58
N LEU A 5 -9.35 -8.95 14.31
CA LEU A 5 -8.28 -9.25 13.34
C LEU A 5 -8.62 -8.71 11.94
N ALA A 6 -9.89 -8.79 11.55
CA ALA A 6 -10.37 -8.25 10.29
C ALA A 6 -10.22 -6.72 10.23
N ASP A 7 -10.49 -6.03 11.33
CA ASP A 7 -10.29 -4.58 11.42
C ASP A 7 -8.81 -4.22 11.23
N CYS A 8 -7.90 -4.98 11.86
CA CYS A 8 -6.46 -4.78 11.69
C CYS A 8 -5.99 -4.99 10.25
N MET A 9 -6.53 -5.99 9.55
CA MET A 9 -6.24 -6.18 8.12
C MET A 9 -6.74 -4.98 7.31
N ILE A 10 -7.98 -4.54 7.51
CA ILE A 10 -8.52 -3.37 6.81
C ILE A 10 -7.67 -2.12 7.08
N TYR A 11 -7.31 -1.85 8.34
CA TYR A 11 -6.47 -0.70 8.70
C TYR A 11 -5.06 -0.77 8.10
N THR A 12 -4.49 -1.97 7.95
CA THR A 12 -3.19 -2.14 7.27
C THR A 12 -3.30 -1.72 5.80
N MET A 13 -4.38 -2.12 5.10
CA MET A 13 -4.62 -1.69 3.73
C MET A 13 -4.77 -0.18 3.62
N TRP A 14 -5.50 0.45 4.55
CA TRP A 14 -5.64 1.90 4.61
C TRP A 14 -4.32 2.61 4.89
N ALA A 15 -3.47 2.06 5.78
CA ALA A 15 -2.16 2.60 6.06
C ALA A 15 -1.26 2.56 4.81
N ILE A 16 -1.29 1.45 4.06
CA ILE A 16 -0.59 1.32 2.78
C ILE A 16 -1.09 2.37 1.80
N PHE A 17 -2.41 2.47 1.57
CA PHE A 17 -2.98 3.50 0.69
C PHE A 17 -2.58 4.91 1.11
N GLY A 18 -2.60 5.21 2.40
CA GLY A 18 -2.17 6.50 2.93
C GLY A 18 -0.71 6.81 2.59
N LEU A 19 0.19 5.84 2.81
CA LEU A 19 1.60 6.00 2.46
C LEU A 19 1.82 6.16 0.95
N MET A 20 1.08 5.42 0.12
CA MET A 20 1.12 5.56 -1.33
C MET A 20 0.71 6.97 -1.79
N ILE A 21 -0.35 7.52 -1.20
CA ILE A 21 -0.84 8.87 -1.51
C ILE A 21 0.16 9.93 -1.04
N ILE A 22 0.72 9.78 0.16
CA ILE A 22 1.74 10.71 0.67
C ILE A 22 2.96 10.72 -0.26
N ASP A 23 3.45 9.53 -0.63
CA ASP A 23 4.58 9.36 -1.53
C ASP A 23 4.32 9.97 -2.92
N PHE A 24 3.09 9.78 -3.43
CA PHE A 24 2.59 10.38 -4.66
C PHE A 24 2.59 11.90 -4.57
N LEU A 25 1.99 12.48 -3.54
CA LEU A 25 1.86 13.93 -3.39
C LEU A 25 3.24 14.61 -3.30
N ILE A 26 4.16 14.04 -2.52
CA ILE A 26 5.53 14.58 -2.39
C ILE A 26 6.21 14.63 -3.76
N ALA A 27 6.16 13.53 -4.52
CA ALA A 27 6.80 13.49 -5.83
C ALA A 27 6.04 14.32 -6.88
N PHE A 28 4.71 14.38 -6.80
CA PHE A 28 3.87 15.16 -7.69
C PHE A 28 4.16 16.65 -7.55
N PHE A 29 4.16 17.20 -6.33
CA PHE A 29 4.45 18.62 -6.10
C PHE A 29 5.85 18.99 -6.59
N ARG A 30 6.84 18.11 -6.37
CA ARG A 30 8.20 18.32 -6.87
C ARG A 30 8.25 18.39 -8.40
N LEU A 31 7.72 17.39 -9.10
CA LEU A 31 7.70 17.33 -10.56
C LEU A 31 6.86 18.46 -11.18
N PHE A 32 5.76 18.83 -10.52
CA PHE A 32 4.89 19.91 -10.96
C PHE A 32 5.63 21.26 -10.90
N TRP A 33 6.35 21.53 -9.81
CA TRP A 33 7.12 22.77 -9.67
C TRP A 33 8.35 22.81 -10.61
N GLU A 34 8.95 21.65 -10.89
CA GLU A 34 10.04 21.52 -11.87
C GLU A 34 9.57 21.61 -13.33
N GLY A 35 8.25 21.58 -13.59
CA GLY A 35 7.68 21.59 -14.94
C GLY A 35 7.95 20.31 -15.74
N SER A 36 8.42 19.24 -15.09
CA SER A 36 8.86 17.97 -15.69
C SER A 36 7.79 16.87 -15.62
N PHE A 37 6.53 17.25 -15.42
CA PHE A 37 5.43 16.30 -15.26
C PHE A 37 5.24 15.41 -16.50
N ASN A 38 5.15 14.10 -16.28
CA ASN A 38 4.91 13.11 -17.33
C ASN A 38 3.78 12.16 -16.88
N PRO A 39 2.76 11.88 -17.71
CA PRO A 39 1.70 10.91 -17.39
C PRO A 39 2.18 9.53 -16.93
N THR A 40 3.35 9.07 -17.39
CA THR A 40 3.98 7.82 -16.94
C THR A 40 4.20 7.80 -15.42
N PHE A 41 4.39 8.95 -14.78
CA PHE A 41 4.44 9.08 -13.32
C PHE A 41 3.15 8.59 -12.67
N VAL A 42 2.00 9.10 -13.11
CA VAL A 42 0.68 8.72 -12.55
C VAL A 42 0.38 7.25 -12.83
N LEU A 43 0.69 6.78 -14.05
CA LEU A 43 0.52 5.37 -14.41
C LEU A 43 1.39 4.43 -13.57
N GLY A 44 2.57 4.86 -13.15
CA GLY A 44 3.42 4.13 -12.22
C GLY A 44 2.75 3.89 -10.87
N TYR A 45 2.12 4.91 -10.29
CA TYR A 45 1.38 4.75 -9.03
C TYR A 45 0.12 3.91 -9.19
N LEU A 46 -0.63 4.09 -10.28
CA LEU A 46 -1.82 3.28 -10.54
C LEU A 46 -1.45 1.80 -10.71
N LYS A 47 -0.32 1.53 -11.37
CA LYS A 47 0.28 0.21 -11.43
C LYS A 47 0.59 -0.31 -10.02
N ASP A 48 1.28 0.46 -9.19
CA ASP A 48 1.58 0.04 -7.82
C ASP A 48 0.31 -0.25 -7.00
N VAL A 49 -0.79 0.51 -7.18
CA VAL A 49 -2.09 0.21 -6.53
C VAL A 49 -2.61 -1.14 -6.99
N LEU A 50 -2.55 -1.41 -8.29
CA LEU A 50 -2.97 -2.69 -8.86
C LEU A 50 -2.10 -3.86 -8.37
N TYR A 51 -0.79 -3.68 -8.21
CA TYR A 51 0.12 -4.76 -7.84
C TYR A 51 0.30 -4.96 -6.33
N TYR A 52 0.01 -3.96 -5.50
CA TYR A 52 0.18 -4.06 -4.05
C TYR A 52 -1.15 -4.11 -3.30
N VAL A 53 -2.11 -3.26 -3.64
CA VAL A 53 -3.38 -3.20 -2.92
C VAL A 53 -4.32 -4.31 -3.40
N LEU A 54 -4.45 -4.51 -4.71
CA LEU A 54 -5.41 -5.50 -5.22
C LEU A 54 -5.12 -6.92 -4.70
N PRO A 55 -3.87 -7.42 -4.67
CA PRO A 55 -3.57 -8.72 -4.07
C PRO A 55 -3.92 -8.78 -2.58
N LEU A 56 -3.66 -7.71 -1.82
CA LEU A 56 -4.04 -7.64 -0.40
C LEU A 56 -5.56 -7.68 -0.22
N ASN A 57 -6.32 -7.00 -1.08
CA ASN A 57 -7.77 -7.03 -1.08
C ASN A 57 -8.32 -8.43 -1.43
N VAL A 58 -7.69 -9.13 -2.37
CA VAL A 58 -8.02 -10.52 -2.70
C VAL A 58 -7.77 -11.45 -1.51
N ILE A 59 -6.67 -11.27 -0.78
CA ILE A 59 -6.38 -12.07 0.41
C ILE A 59 -7.43 -11.83 1.50
N ILE A 60 -7.86 -10.58 1.71
CA ILE A 60 -8.94 -10.24 2.66
C ILE A 60 -10.25 -10.93 2.26
N SER A 61 -10.63 -10.87 0.98
CA SER A 61 -11.91 -11.45 0.52
C SER A 61 -11.92 -12.98 0.58
N MET A 62 -10.75 -13.62 0.49
CA MET A 62 -10.58 -15.07 0.62
C MET A 62 -10.38 -15.54 2.07
N SER A 63 -10.12 -14.62 3.01
CA SER A 63 -9.91 -14.94 4.43
C SER A 63 -11.01 -15.82 5.06
N PRO A 64 -12.31 -15.65 4.76
CA PRO A 64 -13.37 -16.52 5.29
C PRO A 64 -13.30 -17.97 4.82
N ILE A 65 -12.59 -18.25 3.72
CA ILE A 65 -12.49 -19.57 3.08
C ILE A 65 -11.34 -20.39 3.70
N ASP A 66 -10.36 -19.75 4.34
CA ASP A 66 -9.25 -20.44 5.01
C ASP A 66 -9.73 -21.17 6.28
N PRO A 67 -9.77 -22.52 6.29
CA PRO A 67 -10.19 -23.29 7.46
C PRO A 67 -9.23 -23.13 8.63
N THR A 68 -7.96 -22.82 8.35
CA THR A 68 -6.92 -22.61 9.36
C THR A 68 -7.00 -21.20 9.95
N ARG A 69 -7.45 -20.21 9.19
CA ARG A 69 -7.48 -18.76 9.53
C ARG A 69 -6.12 -18.11 9.82
N TRP A 70 -5.00 -18.82 9.67
CA TRP A 70 -3.66 -18.29 9.98
C TRP A 70 -2.83 -18.01 8.74
N ILE A 71 -2.94 -18.85 7.71
CA ILE A 71 -2.02 -18.79 6.55
C ILE A 71 -2.25 -17.50 5.76
N LEU A 72 -3.50 -17.22 5.38
CA LEU A 72 -3.84 -16.01 4.63
C LEU A 72 -3.57 -14.74 5.43
N VAL A 73 -3.78 -14.78 6.76
CA VAL A 73 -3.52 -13.66 7.66
C VAL A 73 -2.02 -13.37 7.76
N ILE A 74 -1.18 -14.38 7.94
CA ILE A 74 0.27 -14.21 7.99
C ILE A 74 0.77 -13.66 6.65
N PHE A 75 0.34 -14.26 5.54
CA PHE A 75 0.72 -13.80 4.21
C PHE A 75 0.30 -12.34 3.97
N TYR A 76 -0.90 -11.97 4.41
CA TYR A 76 -1.40 -10.60 4.36
C TYR A 76 -0.50 -9.62 5.11
N PHE A 77 -0.14 -9.92 6.36
CA PHE A 77 0.69 -9.00 7.16
C PHE A 77 2.13 -8.93 6.65
N VAL A 78 2.72 -10.03 6.21
CA VAL A 78 4.06 -10.03 5.60
C VAL A 78 4.07 -9.17 4.34
N GLY A 79 3.09 -9.36 3.45
CA GLY A 79 2.93 -8.54 2.25
C GLY A 79 2.68 -7.07 2.59
N GLY A 80 1.81 -6.79 3.56
CA GLY A 80 1.49 -5.43 3.99
C GLY A 80 2.70 -4.69 4.56
N VAL A 81 3.46 -5.34 5.45
CA VAL A 81 4.70 -4.78 6.02
C VAL A 81 5.73 -4.52 4.93
N ALA A 82 5.89 -5.44 3.96
CA ALA A 82 6.81 -5.23 2.84
C ALA A 82 6.45 -3.97 2.03
N VAL A 83 5.17 -3.75 1.74
CA VAL A 83 4.71 -2.55 1.02
C VAL A 83 4.92 -1.28 1.86
N VAL A 84 4.60 -1.32 3.16
CA VAL A 84 4.85 -0.20 4.07
C VAL A 84 6.33 0.18 4.08
N LEU A 85 7.22 -0.79 4.26
CA LEU A 85 8.66 -0.56 4.26
C LEU A 85 9.16 0.02 2.92
N LYS A 86 8.67 -0.50 1.80
CA LYS A 86 8.96 0.03 0.46
C LYS A 86 8.63 1.52 0.37
N TYR A 87 7.42 1.92 0.75
CA TYR A 87 6.99 3.31 0.65
C TYR A 87 7.70 4.22 1.66
N LEU A 88 7.98 3.75 2.89
CA LEU A 88 8.80 4.51 3.84
C LEU A 88 10.21 4.77 3.29
N MET A 89 10.83 3.77 2.65
CA MET A 89 12.14 3.91 2.01
C MET A 89 12.11 4.87 0.83
N ASP A 90 11.08 4.79 -0.03
CA ASP A 90 10.91 5.68 -1.19
C ASP A 90 10.71 7.14 -0.74
N ILE A 91 9.87 7.37 0.26
CA ILE A 91 9.67 8.70 0.87
C ILE A 91 11.00 9.22 1.43
N LYS A 92 11.71 8.41 2.22
CA LYS A 92 13.00 8.81 2.82
C LYS A 92 14.03 9.20 1.75
N ARG A 93 14.09 8.48 0.63
CA ARG A 93 14.98 8.78 -0.50
C ARG A 93 14.63 10.08 -1.23
N LYS A 94 13.41 10.59 -1.10
CA LYS A 94 13.00 11.86 -1.71
C LYS A 94 13.42 13.08 -0.87
N PHE A 95 13.68 12.89 0.42
CA PHE A 95 14.08 13.94 1.37
C PHE A 95 15.58 14.02 1.63
N HIS A 96 16.37 13.03 1.19
CA HIS A 96 17.81 12.96 1.39
C HIS A 96 18.51 12.89 0.04
#